data_AF-A0A8T2KUN7-F1
#
_entry.id   AF-A0A8T2KUN7-F1
#
_cell.length_a   1.000
_cell.length_b   1.000
_cell.length_c   1.000
_cell.angle_alpha   90.00
_cell.angle_beta   90.00
_cell.angle_gamma   90.00
#
_symmetry.space_group_name_H-M   'P 1'
#
loop_
_entity.id
_entity.type
_entity.pdbx_description
1 polymer ?
#
loop_
_entity_poly.entity_id
_entity_poly.type
_entity_poly.pdbx_seq_one_letter_code
_entity_poly.pdbx_strand_id
1 'polypeptide(L)'
;MRLGSTDMQIYHVPGAVLLLTFYFQSVESALPSVKVEFNGTAVLPCSERCSGVVRWSILSRWSQNPSDILAECDQTSCRSLKEGYQMIHDQYLQGNLSLIISEADFSKRSWYTCNCDVEKICYVSLRLEPPELSLQIKAGESLTLDFPVSEPVQVMFNRTGDANAVPVKVFEGSKIQCDPVYEKRAVLGPQLKELKISDSGVYTLVDTKNEEVVSIFRITVIEEKRSWVWRFWEKDECFIVFFVGVGLGVLVGIFVPPQIMRFSRWLWRKVRRLRGDDNSDKSSAAAAAGGSDQSPGPEGVPLKEPISD
;
A
#
# COMPACT_ATOMS: atom_id res chain seq x y z
N MET A 1 -30.94 15.95 75.00
CA MET A 1 -30.08 15.94 76.20
C MET A 1 -28.87 15.08 75.84
N ARG A 2 -27.66 15.63 75.63
CA ARG A 2 -26.58 15.79 76.65
C ARG A 2 -26.48 14.55 77.56
N LEU A 3 -25.35 13.91 77.84
CA LEU A 3 -23.92 14.06 77.52
C LEU A 3 -23.24 12.77 78.05
N GLY A 4 -21.98 12.51 77.68
CA GLY A 4 -21.10 11.56 78.38
C GLY A 4 -20.09 10.94 77.41
N SER A 5 -19.08 11.69 76.93
CA SER A 5 -17.85 12.08 77.63
C SER A 5 -17.08 10.87 78.17
N THR A 6 -16.15 10.36 77.37
CA THR A 6 -15.02 9.57 77.85
C THR A 6 -13.75 10.36 77.58
N ASP A 7 -13.10 10.76 78.66
CA ASP A 7 -11.85 11.50 78.69
C ASP A 7 -10.72 10.72 78.01
N MET A 8 -10.11 11.33 77.00
CA MET A 8 -8.84 10.88 76.44
C MET A 8 -7.71 11.66 77.12
N GLN A 9 -7.07 11.04 78.11
CA GLN A 9 -5.86 11.54 78.74
C GLN A 9 -4.70 11.52 77.72
N ILE A 10 -4.32 12.70 77.23
CA ILE A 10 -3.12 12.92 76.41
C ILE A 10 -1.94 13.04 77.37
N TYR A 11 -1.13 11.98 77.48
CA TYR A 11 0.17 12.06 78.13
C TYR A 11 1.15 12.79 77.21
N HIS A 12 1.55 14.01 77.60
CA HIS A 12 2.65 14.74 76.97
C HIS A 12 3.98 14.09 77.36
N VAL A 13 4.54 13.29 76.45
CA VAL A 13 5.96 12.94 76.46
C VAL A 13 6.66 13.86 75.46
N PRO A 14 7.62 14.71 75.88
CA PRO A 14 8.32 15.60 74.97
C PRO A 14 9.37 14.80 74.20
N GLY A 15 9.18 14.68 72.88
CA GLY A 15 10.21 14.20 71.97
C GLY A 15 10.01 12.79 71.44
N ALA A 16 9.11 12.66 70.46
CA ALA A 16 9.27 11.83 69.26
C ALA A 16 7.91 11.82 68.53
N VAL A 17 7.77 12.67 67.51
CA VAL A 17 6.64 12.56 66.57
C VAL A 17 6.92 11.34 65.69
N LEU A 18 6.34 10.20 66.04
CA LEU A 18 6.41 8.99 65.22
C LEU A 18 5.40 9.13 64.07
N LEU A 19 5.83 9.72 62.95
CA LEU A 19 5.08 9.73 61.69
C LEU A 19 5.07 8.31 61.10
N LEU A 20 4.04 7.52 61.43
CA LEU A 20 3.74 6.28 60.73
C LEU A 20 3.21 6.62 59.33
N THR A 21 4.10 6.74 58.36
CA THR A 21 3.74 6.78 56.95
C THR A 21 3.40 5.36 56.50
N PHE A 22 2.11 5.03 56.46
CA PHE A 22 1.65 3.81 55.81
C PHE A 22 1.86 3.95 54.30
N TYR A 23 2.94 3.35 53.80
CA TYR A 23 3.19 3.18 52.37
C TYR A 23 2.20 2.13 51.85
N PHE A 24 1.04 2.56 51.36
CA PHE A 24 0.18 1.69 50.56
C PHE A 24 0.85 1.49 49.21
N GLN A 25 1.65 0.44 49.07
CA GLN A 25 1.99 -0.08 47.75
C GLN A 25 0.71 -0.72 47.20
N SER A 26 -0.02 0.02 46.37
CA SER A 26 -1.06 -0.57 45.52
C SER A 26 -0.35 -1.49 44.53
N VAL A 27 -0.33 -2.80 44.82
CA VAL A 27 -0.07 -3.81 43.80
C VAL A 27 -1.30 -3.83 42.92
N GLU A 28 -1.32 -2.97 41.91
CA GLU A 28 -2.29 -3.09 40.83
C GLU A 28 -1.93 -4.38 40.11
N SER A 29 -2.65 -5.45 40.45
CA SER A 29 -2.50 -6.74 39.77
C SER A 29 -2.92 -6.51 38.32
N ALA A 30 -1.95 -6.31 37.44
CA ALA A 30 -2.20 -6.26 36.01
C ALA A 30 -2.95 -7.56 35.64
N LEU A 31 -4.17 -7.41 35.14
CA LEU A 31 -4.98 -8.55 34.73
C LEU A 31 -4.21 -9.35 33.68
N PRO A 32 -4.23 -10.70 33.76
CA PRO A 32 -3.41 -11.51 32.88
C PRO A 32 -3.87 -11.33 31.43
N SER A 33 -2.90 -11.09 30.55
CA SER A 33 -3.11 -10.94 29.12
C SER A 33 -2.16 -11.86 28.37
N VAL A 34 -2.72 -12.62 27.43
CA VAL A 34 -1.98 -13.49 26.51
C VAL A 34 -1.94 -12.80 25.16
N LYS A 35 -0.73 -12.65 24.62
CA LYS A 35 -0.50 -12.21 23.24
C LYS A 35 -0.15 -13.43 22.39
N VAL A 36 -0.73 -13.50 21.20
CA VAL A 36 -0.50 -14.59 20.25
C VAL A 36 -0.38 -14.04 18.83
N GLU A 37 0.43 -14.69 18.00
CA GLU A 37 0.49 -14.39 16.57
C GLU A 37 -0.88 -14.59 15.88
N PHE A 38 -1.16 -13.77 14.85
CA PHE A 38 -2.35 -13.92 14.02
C PHE A 38 -2.42 -15.31 13.36
N ASN A 39 -3.60 -15.93 13.42
CA ASN A 39 -3.86 -17.35 13.07
C ASN A 39 -3.07 -18.38 13.90
N GLY A 40 -2.41 -17.96 14.98
CA GLY A 40 -1.68 -18.83 15.89
C GLY A 40 -2.60 -19.62 16.83
N THR A 41 -1.99 -20.37 17.75
CA THR A 41 -2.69 -21.06 18.83
C THR A 41 -2.37 -20.39 20.17
N ALA A 42 -3.41 -19.94 20.87
CA ALA A 42 -3.29 -19.35 22.20
C ALA A 42 -3.66 -20.36 23.29
N VAL A 43 -2.98 -20.27 24.44
CA VAL A 43 -3.34 -21.01 25.65
C VAL A 43 -3.64 -19.99 26.74
N LEU A 44 -4.90 -19.88 27.15
CA LEU A 44 -5.30 -19.02 28.25
C LEU A 44 -5.07 -19.78 29.57
N PRO A 45 -4.14 -19.31 30.42
CA PRO A 45 -3.79 -20.04 31.63
C PRO A 45 -4.90 -19.95 32.67
N CYS A 46 -5.21 -21.09 33.29
CA CYS A 46 -6.00 -21.15 34.51
C CYS A 46 -5.58 -22.37 35.32
N SER A 47 -5.29 -22.18 36.61
CA SER A 47 -4.83 -23.27 37.48
C SER A 47 -5.54 -23.16 38.81
N GLU A 48 -6.50 -24.05 39.03
CA GLU A 48 -7.32 -24.08 40.24
C GLU A 48 -7.90 -25.48 40.42
N ARG A 49 -8.27 -25.85 41.65
CA ARG A 49 -8.99 -27.11 41.89
C ARG A 49 -10.50 -26.88 41.78
N CYS A 50 -11.14 -27.56 40.83
CA CYS A 50 -12.59 -27.55 40.69
C CYS A 50 -13.16 -28.96 40.84
N SER A 51 -14.07 -29.15 41.79
CA SER A 51 -14.81 -30.42 41.95
C SER A 51 -16.04 -30.51 41.05
N GLY A 52 -16.47 -29.37 40.48
CA GLY A 52 -17.64 -29.25 39.61
C GLY A 52 -17.27 -29.18 38.13
N VAL A 53 -18.18 -28.57 37.35
CA VAL A 53 -17.99 -28.40 35.91
C VAL A 53 -17.30 -27.08 35.62
N VAL A 54 -16.18 -27.15 34.90
CA VAL A 54 -15.45 -25.96 34.45
C VAL A 54 -16.01 -25.49 33.11
N ARG A 55 -16.22 -24.18 32.98
CA ARG A 55 -16.74 -23.56 31.76
C ARG A 55 -15.92 -22.33 31.39
N TRP A 56 -15.49 -22.28 30.14
CA TRP A 56 -14.95 -21.07 29.54
C TRP A 56 -16.00 -20.35 28.72
N SER A 57 -16.10 -19.04 28.90
CA SER A 57 -16.97 -18.18 28.10
C SER A 57 -16.32 -16.84 27.78
N ILE A 58 -16.81 -16.20 26.73
CA ILE A 58 -16.48 -14.80 26.45
C ILE A 58 -17.16 -13.94 27.51
N LEU A 59 -16.45 -12.96 28.05
CA LEU A 59 -17.02 -11.97 28.95
C LEU A 59 -17.97 -11.06 28.17
N SER A 60 -19.23 -11.46 28.07
CA SER A 60 -20.33 -10.58 27.73
C SER A 60 -20.91 -9.98 29.02
N ARG A 61 -21.54 -8.81 28.92
CA ARG A 61 -22.29 -8.18 30.04
C ARG A 61 -23.38 -9.10 30.62
N TRP A 62 -23.69 -10.20 29.91
CA TRP A 62 -24.77 -11.14 30.19
C TRP A 62 -24.26 -12.59 30.14
N SER A 63 -23.12 -12.89 30.77
CA SER A 63 -22.38 -14.18 30.71
C SER A 63 -23.10 -15.42 31.28
N GLN A 64 -24.44 -15.40 31.33
CA GLN A 64 -25.28 -16.52 31.75
C GLN A 64 -25.98 -17.20 30.57
N ASN A 65 -25.78 -16.72 29.33
CA ASN A 65 -26.35 -17.38 28.17
C ASN A 65 -25.53 -18.64 27.83
N PRO A 66 -26.12 -19.85 27.80
CA PRO A 66 -25.41 -21.06 27.42
C PRO A 66 -24.79 -20.99 26.00
N SER A 67 -25.28 -20.11 25.13
CA SER A 67 -24.66 -19.83 23.82
C SER A 67 -23.27 -19.19 23.90
N ASP A 68 -22.89 -18.63 25.05
CA ASP A 68 -21.62 -17.93 25.23
C ASP A 68 -20.51 -18.86 25.75
N ILE A 69 -20.86 -20.10 26.12
CA ILE A 69 -19.91 -21.13 26.54
C ILE A 69 -19.16 -21.64 25.30
N LEU A 70 -17.84 -21.71 25.43
CA LEU A 70 -16.92 -22.07 24.35
C LEU A 70 -16.48 -23.53 24.47
N ALA A 71 -16.10 -23.92 25.68
CA ALA A 71 -15.69 -25.25 26.05
C ALA A 71 -16.04 -25.49 27.53
N GLU A 72 -16.27 -26.75 27.87
CA GLU A 72 -16.51 -27.15 29.25
C GLU A 72 -15.85 -28.49 29.55
N CYS A 73 -15.53 -28.73 30.82
CA CYS A 73 -14.93 -29.97 31.25
C CYS A 73 -15.39 -30.38 32.64
N ASP A 74 -15.58 -31.67 32.83
CA ASP A 74 -15.90 -32.30 34.11
C ASP A 74 -14.98 -33.50 34.38
N GLN A 75 -15.26 -34.22 35.47
CA GLN A 75 -14.46 -35.37 35.89
C GLN A 75 -14.43 -36.51 34.85
N THR A 76 -15.39 -36.56 33.93
CA THR A 76 -15.53 -37.64 32.94
C THR A 76 -14.98 -37.28 31.57
N SER A 77 -15.17 -36.03 31.10
CA SER A 77 -14.75 -35.62 29.77
C SER A 77 -14.71 -34.09 29.61
N CYS A 78 -14.01 -33.62 28.57
CA CYS A 78 -14.13 -32.25 28.08
C CYS A 78 -14.92 -32.20 26.77
N ARG A 79 -15.71 -31.14 26.58
CA ARG A 79 -16.50 -30.87 25.38
C ARG A 79 -16.15 -29.51 24.80
N SER A 80 -15.87 -29.49 23.50
CA SER A 80 -15.73 -28.26 22.71
C SER A 80 -17.11 -27.88 22.15
N LEU A 81 -17.70 -26.80 22.66
CA LEU A 81 -19.04 -26.35 22.25
C LEU A 81 -18.96 -25.41 21.04
N LYS A 82 -17.84 -24.72 20.86
CA LYS A 82 -17.53 -23.92 19.67
C LYS A 82 -16.23 -24.38 19.03
N GLU A 83 -16.20 -24.30 17.71
CA GLU A 83 -15.00 -24.64 16.93
C GLU A 83 -13.84 -23.72 17.29
N GLY A 84 -12.65 -24.32 17.36
CA GLY A 84 -11.41 -23.63 17.71
C GLY A 84 -11.21 -23.36 19.21
N TYR A 85 -12.07 -23.90 20.08
CA TYR A 85 -11.93 -23.82 21.54
C TYR A 85 -11.88 -25.22 22.14
N GLN A 86 -10.84 -25.54 22.90
CA GLN A 86 -10.71 -26.86 23.51
C GLN A 86 -10.07 -26.80 24.90
N MET A 87 -10.42 -27.78 25.72
CA MET A 87 -9.76 -28.10 26.99
C MET A 87 -9.25 -29.53 26.92
N ILE A 88 -8.15 -29.83 27.62
CA ILE A 88 -7.56 -31.17 27.67
C ILE A 88 -7.97 -31.83 29.00
N HIS A 89 -8.65 -32.97 28.92
CA HIS A 89 -9.19 -33.67 30.10
C HIS A 89 -8.10 -34.14 31.06
N ASP A 90 -7.00 -34.71 30.54
CA ASP A 90 -5.86 -35.11 31.36
C ASP A 90 -5.22 -33.95 32.13
N GLN A 91 -5.24 -32.73 31.56
CA GLN A 91 -4.75 -31.52 32.21
C GLN A 91 -5.75 -31.01 33.26
N TYR A 92 -7.04 -31.07 32.96
CA TYR A 92 -8.12 -30.73 33.90
C TYR A 92 -8.02 -31.58 35.18
N LEU A 93 -7.80 -32.88 35.06
CA LEU A 93 -7.64 -33.79 36.22
C LEU A 93 -6.43 -33.44 37.10
N GLN A 94 -5.43 -32.75 36.53
CA GLN A 94 -4.25 -32.27 37.25
C GLN A 94 -4.43 -30.85 37.84
N GLY A 95 -5.61 -30.24 37.68
CA GLY A 95 -5.89 -28.87 38.12
C GLY A 95 -5.47 -27.79 37.13
N ASN A 96 -5.09 -28.17 35.91
CA ASN A 96 -4.82 -27.23 34.81
C ASN A 96 -6.08 -27.08 33.95
N LEU A 97 -6.73 -25.93 34.10
CA LEU A 97 -8.02 -25.60 33.52
C LEU A 97 -7.88 -24.72 32.27
N SER A 98 -6.70 -24.73 31.64
CA SER A 98 -6.39 -23.82 30.54
C SER A 98 -7.30 -24.04 29.32
N LEU A 99 -7.63 -22.94 28.64
CA LEU A 99 -8.36 -22.96 27.37
C LEU A 99 -7.35 -22.84 26.22
N ILE A 100 -7.44 -23.75 25.26
CA ILE A 100 -6.69 -23.67 24.02
C ILE A 100 -7.61 -23.08 22.96
N ILE A 101 -7.15 -22.01 22.30
CA ILE A 101 -7.83 -21.32 21.21
C ILE A 101 -6.98 -21.48 19.96
N SER A 102 -7.46 -22.24 18.97
CA SER A 102 -6.76 -22.41 17.69
C SER A 102 -7.20 -21.38 16.67
N GLU A 103 -6.34 -21.11 15.68
CA GLU A 103 -6.59 -20.15 14.60
C GLU A 103 -7.07 -18.80 15.16
N ALA A 104 -6.31 -18.27 16.13
CA ALA A 104 -6.64 -17.04 16.81
C ALA A 104 -6.60 -15.87 15.81
N ASP A 105 -7.75 -15.24 15.56
CA ASP A 105 -7.89 -14.04 14.76
C ASP A 105 -8.50 -12.89 15.59
N PHE A 106 -8.65 -11.72 14.97
CA PHE A 106 -9.23 -10.56 15.66
C PHE A 106 -10.70 -10.71 16.04
N SER A 107 -11.42 -11.71 15.52
CA SER A 107 -12.79 -12.03 15.95
C SER A 107 -12.83 -12.78 17.28
N LYS A 108 -11.78 -13.55 17.58
CA LYS A 108 -11.57 -14.26 18.85
C LYS A 108 -10.91 -13.37 19.91
N ARG A 109 -10.48 -12.16 19.56
CA ARG A 109 -9.99 -11.18 20.54
C ARG A 109 -11.09 -10.82 21.54
N SER A 110 -10.84 -11.07 22.83
CA SER A 110 -11.78 -10.70 23.89
C SER A 110 -11.20 -10.86 25.29
N TRP A 111 -12.04 -10.57 26.27
CA TRP A 111 -11.88 -11.04 27.63
C TRP A 111 -12.60 -12.37 27.82
N TYR A 112 -11.93 -13.31 28.45
CA TYR A 112 -12.42 -14.65 28.71
C TYR A 112 -12.52 -14.88 30.21
N THR A 113 -13.58 -15.59 30.61
CA THR A 113 -13.80 -16.00 32.00
C THR A 113 -13.83 -17.52 32.08
N CYS A 114 -13.14 -18.05 33.08
CA CYS A 114 -13.23 -19.45 33.48
C CYS A 114 -14.06 -19.52 34.75
N ASN A 115 -15.07 -20.39 34.76
CA ASN A 115 -15.94 -20.59 35.91
C ASN A 115 -15.84 -22.04 36.37
N CYS A 116 -15.78 -22.26 37.68
CA CYS A 116 -16.09 -23.54 38.32
C CYS A 116 -17.54 -23.50 38.80
N ASP A 117 -18.43 -24.23 38.16
CA ASP A 117 -19.88 -24.12 38.30
C ASP A 117 -20.38 -22.67 38.14
N VAL A 118 -20.60 -21.95 39.24
CA VAL A 118 -21.07 -20.56 39.27
C VAL A 118 -19.99 -19.56 39.66
N GLU A 119 -18.87 -20.04 40.20
CA GLU A 119 -17.77 -19.20 40.70
C GLU A 119 -16.77 -18.88 39.59
N LYS A 120 -16.42 -17.61 39.43
CA LYS A 120 -15.40 -17.17 38.47
C LYS A 120 -14.02 -17.36 39.09
N ILE A 121 -13.17 -18.16 38.46
CA ILE A 121 -11.86 -18.54 38.99
C ILE A 121 -10.69 -17.92 38.21
N CYS A 122 -10.86 -17.66 36.89
CA CYS A 122 -9.84 -17.00 36.08
C CYS A 122 -10.45 -15.98 35.14
N TYR A 123 -9.69 -14.92 34.85
CA TYR A 123 -10.09 -13.83 33.97
C TYR A 123 -8.91 -13.39 33.12
N VAL A 124 -8.95 -13.64 31.81
CA VAL A 124 -7.79 -13.49 30.92
C VAL A 124 -8.17 -12.72 29.65
N SER A 125 -7.34 -11.75 29.24
CA SER A 125 -7.49 -11.07 27.94
C SER A 125 -6.67 -11.78 26.86
N LEU A 126 -7.30 -12.13 25.76
CA LEU A 126 -6.59 -12.52 24.54
C LEU A 126 -6.37 -11.29 23.66
N ARG A 127 -5.11 -11.06 23.29
CA ARG A 127 -4.68 -10.04 22.33
C ARG A 127 -3.89 -10.70 21.21
N LEU A 128 -3.87 -10.07 20.04
CA LEU A 128 -3.13 -10.58 18.90
C LEU A 128 -1.95 -9.68 18.58
N GLU A 129 -0.87 -10.30 18.13
CA GLU A 129 0.24 -9.60 17.52
C GLU A 129 -0.13 -9.26 16.07
N PRO A 130 0.02 -7.99 15.66
CA PRO A 130 -0.33 -7.59 14.31
C PRO A 130 0.61 -8.27 13.30
N PRO A 131 0.08 -8.89 12.24
CA PRO A 131 0.92 -9.43 11.18
C PRO A 131 1.71 -8.32 10.48
N GLU A 132 2.99 -8.59 10.21
CA GLU A 132 3.84 -7.74 9.36
C GLU A 132 3.94 -8.32 7.94
N LEU A 133 3.51 -7.56 6.94
CA LEU A 133 3.50 -7.95 5.54
C LEU A 133 4.43 -7.05 4.73
N SER A 134 5.35 -7.64 3.96
CA SER A 134 6.23 -6.89 3.06
C SER A 134 5.80 -7.08 1.61
N LEU A 135 5.48 -5.98 0.93
CA LEU A 135 4.98 -5.99 -0.45
C LEU A 135 5.89 -5.16 -1.35
N GLN A 136 6.18 -5.70 -2.54
CA GLN A 136 6.85 -4.98 -3.62
C GLN A 136 5.84 -4.75 -4.74
N ILE A 137 5.63 -3.49 -5.09
CA ILE A 137 4.60 -3.07 -6.07
C ILE A 137 5.25 -2.18 -7.11
N LYS A 138 4.85 -2.28 -8.38
CA LYS A 138 5.43 -1.44 -9.43
C LYS A 138 4.84 -0.03 -9.38
N ALA A 139 5.67 0.96 -9.71
CA ALA A 139 5.21 2.33 -9.90
C ALA A 139 4.09 2.37 -10.97
N GLY A 140 3.02 3.12 -10.70
CA GLY A 140 1.82 3.19 -11.55
C GLY A 140 0.74 2.15 -11.24
N GLU A 141 1.04 1.09 -10.50
CA GLU A 141 0.02 0.14 -10.03
C GLU A 141 -0.79 0.73 -8.85
N SER A 142 -1.81 -0.01 -8.40
CA SER A 142 -2.66 0.38 -7.27
C SER A 142 -2.37 -0.49 -6.05
N LEU A 143 -2.31 0.13 -4.87
CA LEU A 143 -2.25 -0.57 -3.59
C LEU A 143 -3.68 -0.78 -3.08
N THR A 144 -3.99 -2.02 -2.69
CA THR A 144 -5.21 -2.35 -1.93
C THR A 144 -4.78 -3.01 -0.63
N LEU A 145 -5.19 -2.46 0.51
CA LEU A 145 -4.93 -3.06 1.82
C LEU A 145 -6.19 -3.78 2.29
N ASP A 146 -6.11 -5.09 2.46
CA ASP A 146 -7.21 -5.88 3.01
C ASP A 146 -7.20 -5.82 4.54
N PHE A 147 -8.40 -5.84 5.14
CA PHE A 147 -8.60 -5.70 6.57
C PHE A 147 -9.03 -7.03 7.19
N PRO A 148 -8.33 -7.54 8.22
CA PRO A 148 -8.76 -8.74 8.92
C PRO A 148 -9.82 -8.45 10.01
N VAL A 149 -10.38 -7.24 10.03
CA VAL A 149 -11.34 -6.76 11.04
C VAL A 149 -12.57 -6.13 10.38
N SER A 150 -13.70 -6.21 11.08
CA SER A 150 -14.98 -5.63 10.62
C SER A 150 -15.18 -4.18 11.11
N GLU A 151 -14.41 -3.80 12.12
CA GLU A 151 -14.45 -2.52 12.80
C GLU A 151 -13.88 -1.39 11.94
N PRO A 152 -14.27 -0.12 12.20
CA PRO A 152 -13.67 1.02 11.52
C PRO A 152 -12.17 1.11 11.80
N VAL A 153 -11.38 1.14 10.73
CA VAL A 153 -9.91 1.25 10.80
C VAL A 153 -9.42 2.63 10.39
N GLN A 154 -8.29 3.01 10.96
CA GLN A 154 -7.49 4.15 10.56
C GLN A 154 -6.18 3.67 9.96
N VAL A 155 -5.79 4.24 8.83
CA VAL A 155 -4.50 3.95 8.18
C VAL A 155 -3.54 5.07 8.48
N MET A 156 -2.44 4.73 9.15
CA MET A 156 -1.33 5.60 9.49
C MET A 156 -0.16 5.30 8.54
N PHE A 157 0.35 6.31 7.85
CA PHE A 157 1.46 6.19 6.91
C PHE A 157 2.72 6.86 7.45
N ASN A 158 3.82 6.12 7.41
CA ASN A 158 5.16 6.62 7.70
C ASN A 158 6.07 6.40 6.48
N ARG A 159 6.63 7.48 5.94
CA ARG A 159 7.42 7.44 4.70
C ARG A 159 8.81 6.90 4.96
N THR A 160 9.34 6.14 4.00
CA THR A 160 10.72 5.64 4.06
C THR A 160 11.71 6.81 4.07
N GLY A 161 12.58 6.87 5.08
CA GLY A 161 13.60 7.92 5.23
C GLY A 161 13.28 8.95 6.33
N ASP A 162 12.05 8.97 6.84
CA ASP A 162 11.63 9.91 7.89
C ASP A 162 11.62 9.24 9.27
N ALA A 163 12.78 9.15 9.92
CA ALA A 163 12.92 8.49 11.23
C ALA A 163 12.10 9.14 12.37
N ASN A 164 11.63 10.39 12.19
CA ASN A 164 10.90 11.18 13.19
C ASN A 164 9.59 11.81 12.65
N ALA A 165 9.05 11.33 11.52
CA ALA A 165 7.80 11.90 10.99
C ALA A 165 6.59 11.51 11.84
N VAL A 166 5.72 12.50 12.07
CA VAL A 166 4.37 12.25 12.60
C VAL A 166 3.62 11.41 11.56
N PRO A 167 3.11 10.23 11.94
CA PRO A 167 2.39 9.38 11.00
C PRO A 167 1.18 10.11 10.42
N VAL A 168 1.07 10.11 9.09
CA VAL A 168 0.00 10.77 8.36
C VAL A 168 -1.22 9.86 8.36
N LYS A 169 -2.38 10.37 8.79
CA LYS A 169 -3.65 9.67 8.61
C LYS A 169 -4.04 9.73 7.14
N VAL A 170 -4.36 8.59 6.54
CA VAL A 170 -4.76 8.50 5.12
C VAL A 170 -6.26 8.20 5.00
N PHE A 171 -6.76 7.32 5.88
CA PHE A 171 -8.16 6.89 5.91
C PHE A 171 -8.66 6.82 7.35
N GLU A 172 -9.93 7.15 7.57
CA GLU A 172 -10.66 6.89 8.82
C GLU A 172 -12.05 6.33 8.50
N GLY A 173 -12.22 5.02 8.69
CA GLY A 173 -13.40 4.30 8.23
C GLY A 173 -13.59 4.45 6.72
N SER A 174 -14.76 4.96 6.30
CA SER A 174 -15.06 5.25 4.88
C SER A 174 -14.74 6.68 4.46
N LYS A 175 -14.15 7.50 5.33
CA LYS A 175 -13.82 8.90 5.04
C LYS A 175 -12.34 9.03 4.70
N ILE A 176 -12.07 9.71 3.58
CA ILE A 176 -10.72 10.08 3.18
C ILE A 176 -10.32 11.29 4.04
N GLN A 177 -9.34 11.12 4.92
CA GLN A 177 -8.68 12.22 5.62
C GLN A 177 -7.27 12.28 5.05
N CYS A 178 -7.06 13.07 4.02
CA CYS A 178 -5.79 13.10 3.30
C CYS A 178 -5.14 14.48 3.36
N ASP A 179 -3.81 14.47 3.33
CA ASP A 179 -3.01 15.56 2.79
C ASP A 179 -3.43 15.80 1.32
N PRO A 180 -3.53 17.05 0.84
CA PRO A 180 -3.96 17.38 -0.53
C PRO A 180 -3.24 16.57 -1.64
N VAL A 181 -2.02 16.10 -1.38
CA VAL A 181 -1.24 15.28 -2.32
C VAL A 181 -1.89 13.91 -2.63
N TYR A 182 -2.68 13.37 -1.70
CA TYR A 182 -3.32 12.05 -1.84
C TYR A 182 -4.80 12.13 -2.25
N GLU A 183 -5.44 13.29 -2.09
CA GLU A 183 -6.88 13.49 -2.35
C GLU A 183 -7.32 13.06 -3.76
N LYS A 184 -6.45 13.23 -4.77
CA LYS A 184 -6.75 12.87 -6.17
C LYS A 184 -6.51 11.39 -6.52
N ARG A 185 -5.79 10.65 -5.68
CA ARG A 185 -5.36 9.26 -5.94
C ARG A 185 -5.94 8.24 -4.95
N ALA A 186 -6.35 8.71 -3.77
CA ALA A 186 -7.06 7.92 -2.80
C ALA A 186 -8.49 7.66 -3.31
N VAL A 187 -8.86 6.39 -3.36
CA VAL A 187 -10.24 5.98 -3.67
C VAL A 187 -10.99 5.77 -2.36
N LEU A 188 -12.32 5.85 -2.38
CA LEU A 188 -13.13 5.50 -1.22
C LEU A 188 -12.82 4.05 -0.77
N GLY A 189 -12.25 3.89 0.42
CA GLY A 189 -11.69 2.61 0.91
C GLY A 189 -10.15 2.63 0.93
N PRO A 190 -9.47 1.55 1.38
CA PRO A 190 -8.02 1.52 1.55
C PRO A 190 -7.27 1.28 0.24
N GLN A 191 -7.59 2.07 -0.78
CA GLN A 191 -6.99 1.94 -2.10
C GLN A 191 -6.28 3.22 -2.50
N LEU A 192 -5.02 3.08 -2.91
CA LEU A 192 -4.21 4.17 -3.45
C LEU A 192 -3.81 3.83 -4.88
N LYS A 193 -4.32 4.61 -5.84
CA LYS A 193 -4.02 4.45 -7.27
C LYS A 193 -2.72 5.14 -7.66
N GLU A 194 -2.13 4.67 -8.75
CA GLU A 194 -0.96 5.27 -9.39
C GLU A 194 0.18 5.50 -8.38
N LEU A 195 0.67 4.42 -7.78
CA LEU A 195 1.73 4.46 -6.78
C LEU A 195 2.99 5.12 -7.32
N LYS A 196 3.56 6.00 -6.50
CA LYS A 196 4.84 6.67 -6.75
C LYS A 196 5.91 6.08 -5.84
N ILE A 197 7.18 6.23 -6.21
CA ILE A 197 8.31 5.78 -5.40
C ILE A 197 8.27 6.39 -3.99
N SER A 198 7.82 7.65 -3.88
CA SER A 198 7.62 8.39 -2.63
C SER A 198 6.51 7.83 -1.72
N ASP A 199 5.68 6.92 -2.23
CA ASP A 199 4.65 6.22 -1.45
C ASP A 199 5.24 4.96 -0.76
N SER A 200 6.52 4.65 -0.97
CA SER A 200 7.20 3.59 -0.23
C SER A 200 7.30 3.96 1.26
N GLY A 201 6.93 3.03 2.13
CA GLY A 201 6.90 3.29 3.56
C GLY A 201 6.18 2.21 4.35
N VAL A 202 5.91 2.52 5.60
CA VAL A 202 5.19 1.67 6.53
C VAL A 202 3.76 2.19 6.66
N TYR A 203 2.79 1.34 6.33
CA TYR A 203 1.37 1.58 6.52
C TYR A 203 0.89 0.74 7.70
N THR A 204 0.47 1.40 8.77
CA THR A 204 -0.04 0.79 9.98
C THR A 204 -1.55 0.92 10.02
N LEU A 205 -2.25 -0.19 10.16
CA LEU A 205 -3.70 -0.22 10.33
C LEU A 205 -4.03 -0.27 11.81
N VAL A 206 -4.89 0.63 12.25
CA VAL A 206 -5.31 0.77 13.64
C VAL A 206 -6.82 0.60 13.72
N ASP A 207 -7.29 -0.33 14.54
CA ASP A 207 -8.69 -0.43 14.94
C ASP A 207 -9.02 0.77 15.84
N THR A 208 -9.87 1.67 15.35
CA THR A 208 -10.20 2.91 16.07
C THR A 208 -11.09 2.67 17.29
N LYS A 209 -11.82 1.55 17.32
CA LYS A 209 -12.74 1.24 18.42
C LYS A 209 -11.99 0.68 19.63
N ASN A 210 -10.97 -0.14 19.38
CA ASN A 210 -10.21 -0.81 20.43
C ASN A 210 -8.80 -0.22 20.62
N GLU A 211 -8.45 0.79 19.82
CA GLU A 211 -7.15 1.49 19.86
C GLU A 211 -5.95 0.55 19.73
N GLU A 212 -6.05 -0.44 18.85
CA GLU A 212 -5.08 -1.52 18.68
C GLU A 212 -4.56 -1.57 17.24
N VAL A 213 -3.27 -1.87 17.07
CA VAL A 213 -2.67 -2.09 15.76
C VAL A 213 -3.12 -3.46 15.25
N VAL A 214 -3.71 -3.48 14.06
CA VAL A 214 -4.29 -4.68 13.45
C VAL A 214 -3.37 -5.29 12.41
N SER A 215 -2.60 -4.49 11.68
CA SER A 215 -1.65 -4.98 10.67
C SER A 215 -0.61 -3.92 10.34
N ILE A 216 0.56 -4.36 9.90
CA ILE A 216 1.66 -3.50 9.48
C ILE A 216 2.11 -3.91 8.08
N PHE A 217 2.02 -3.00 7.12
CA PHE A 217 2.46 -3.22 5.75
C PHE A 217 3.73 -2.42 5.45
N ARG A 218 4.78 -3.10 4.99
CA ARG A 218 6.03 -2.50 4.51
C ARG A 218 5.97 -2.50 2.98
N ILE A 219 5.63 -1.35 2.41
CA ILE A 219 5.46 -1.19 0.96
C ILE A 219 6.75 -0.64 0.36
N THR A 220 7.29 -1.35 -0.63
CA THR A 220 8.39 -0.88 -1.47
C THR A 220 7.89 -0.71 -2.90
N VAL A 221 7.90 0.52 -3.40
CA VAL A 221 7.50 0.82 -4.78
C VAL A 221 8.73 0.82 -5.67
N ILE A 222 8.74 -0.04 -6.70
CA ILE A 222 9.86 -0.20 -7.63
C ILE A 222 9.54 0.40 -9.00
N GLU A 223 10.52 1.04 -9.63
CA GLU A 223 10.40 1.41 -11.04
C GLU A 223 10.58 0.18 -11.93
N GLU A 224 9.67 -0.01 -12.88
CA GLU A 224 9.95 -0.91 -13.97
C GLU A 224 11.01 -0.27 -14.87
N LYS A 225 12.23 -0.83 -14.88
CA LYS A 225 13.24 -0.45 -15.87
C LYS A 225 12.66 -0.78 -17.24
N ARG A 226 12.12 0.23 -17.92
CA ARG A 226 11.75 0.13 -19.33
C ARG A 226 13.02 -0.24 -20.08
N SER A 227 13.11 -1.49 -20.52
CA SER A 227 14.22 -1.94 -21.36
C SER A 227 14.30 -1.02 -22.57
N TRP A 228 15.38 -0.25 -22.66
CA TRP A 228 15.67 0.67 -23.77
C TRP A 228 15.71 -0.05 -25.12
N VAL A 229 15.74 -1.39 -25.11
CA VAL A 229 15.81 -2.23 -26.30
C VAL A 229 14.60 -2.03 -27.21
N TRP A 230 13.37 -1.94 -26.68
CA TRP A 230 12.18 -1.91 -27.55
C TRP A 230 11.88 -0.55 -28.20
N ARG A 231 12.26 0.58 -27.57
CA ARG A 231 12.12 1.91 -28.19
C ARG A 231 13.08 2.15 -29.34
N PHE A 232 14.14 1.36 -29.46
CA PHE A 232 15.09 1.46 -30.58
C PHE A 232 14.52 0.85 -31.86
N TRP A 233 13.62 -0.15 -31.78
CA TRP A 233 13.07 -0.81 -32.97
C TRP A 233 11.77 -0.18 -33.50
N GLU A 234 11.02 0.54 -32.67
CA GLU A 234 9.71 1.09 -33.06
C GLU A 234 9.78 2.52 -33.64
N LYS A 235 10.91 3.22 -33.50
CA LYS A 235 11.12 4.57 -34.06
C LYS A 235 11.91 4.62 -35.36
N ASP A 236 12.47 3.50 -35.80
CA ASP A 236 13.44 3.45 -36.90
C ASP A 236 12.92 2.72 -38.15
N GLU A 237 11.60 2.70 -38.37
CA GLU A 237 11.04 2.40 -39.70
C GLU A 237 11.61 3.34 -40.78
N CYS A 238 11.93 4.59 -40.44
CA CYS A 238 12.63 5.51 -41.36
C CYS A 238 14.12 5.20 -41.52
N PHE A 239 14.78 4.69 -40.48
CA PHE A 239 16.23 4.49 -40.47
C PHE A 239 16.59 3.27 -41.34
N ILE A 240 15.82 2.18 -41.26
CA ILE A 240 16.06 0.97 -42.07
C ILE A 240 15.82 1.27 -43.57
N VAL A 241 14.78 2.04 -43.93
CA VAL A 241 14.51 2.41 -45.33
C VAL A 241 15.60 3.31 -45.91
N PHE A 242 16.16 4.24 -45.12
CA PHE A 242 17.22 5.13 -45.58
C PHE A 242 18.53 4.38 -45.91
N PHE A 243 18.96 3.44 -45.05
CA PHE A 243 20.19 2.69 -45.29
C PHE A 243 20.06 1.62 -46.37
N VAL A 244 18.90 0.97 -46.50
CA VAL A 244 18.65 0.02 -47.59
C VAL A 244 18.52 0.74 -48.93
N GLY A 245 17.88 1.91 -48.97
CA GLY A 245 17.75 2.74 -50.18
C GLY A 245 19.08 3.33 -50.65
N VAL A 246 19.91 3.84 -49.73
CA VAL A 246 21.24 4.39 -50.06
C VAL A 246 22.22 3.28 -50.45
N GLY A 247 22.19 2.12 -49.77
CA GLY A 247 23.02 0.97 -50.12
C GLY A 247 22.74 0.42 -51.52
N LEU A 248 21.46 0.33 -51.91
CA LEU A 248 21.06 -0.07 -53.26
C LEU A 248 21.37 1.00 -54.31
N GLY A 249 21.17 2.28 -54.00
CA GLY A 249 21.50 3.38 -54.91
C GLY A 249 22.99 3.48 -55.25
N VAL A 250 23.86 3.20 -54.28
CA VAL A 250 25.32 3.21 -54.46
C VAL A 250 25.80 2.00 -55.28
N LEU A 251 25.18 0.82 -55.13
CA LEU A 251 25.53 -0.36 -55.93
C LEU A 251 25.12 -0.23 -57.41
N VAL A 252 24.01 0.45 -57.70
CA VAL A 252 23.58 0.70 -59.09
C VAL A 252 24.40 1.82 -59.75
N GLY A 253 24.87 2.82 -58.99
CA GLY A 253 25.66 3.93 -59.51
C GLY A 253 27.12 3.60 -59.87
N ILE A 254 27.69 2.53 -59.30
CA ILE A 254 29.12 2.20 -59.46
C ILE A 254 29.41 1.30 -60.69
N PHE A 255 28.40 0.73 -61.34
CA PHE A 255 28.58 -0.12 -62.53
C PHE A 255 28.03 0.50 -63.83
N VAL A 256 28.35 1.76 -64.12
CA VAL A 256 28.34 2.24 -65.52
C VAL A 256 29.75 2.01 -66.10
N PRO A 257 29.95 1.03 -67.00
CA PRO A 257 31.27 0.76 -67.54
C PRO A 257 31.85 2.01 -68.22
N PRO A 258 33.16 2.30 -68.08
CA PRO A 258 33.81 3.49 -68.66
C PRO A 258 33.63 3.66 -70.18
N GLN A 259 33.22 2.58 -70.86
CA GLN A 259 32.94 2.54 -72.29
C GLN A 259 31.67 3.33 -72.69
N ILE A 260 30.63 3.34 -71.84
CA ILE A 260 29.37 4.05 -72.13
C ILE A 260 29.58 5.57 -72.03
N MET A 261 30.42 6.02 -71.09
CA MET A 261 30.77 7.44 -70.93
C MET A 261 31.64 7.99 -72.08
N ARG A 262 32.44 7.13 -72.74
CA ARG A 262 33.20 7.50 -73.94
C ARG A 262 32.31 7.56 -75.19
N PHE A 263 31.34 6.66 -75.32
CA PHE A 263 30.43 6.63 -76.45
C PHE A 263 29.45 7.81 -76.46
N SER A 264 28.91 8.19 -75.29
CA SER A 264 28.03 9.36 -75.15
C SER A 264 28.75 10.68 -75.47
N ARG A 265 30.01 10.84 -75.04
CA ARG A 265 30.86 11.99 -75.42
C ARG A 265 31.18 12.04 -76.91
N TRP A 266 31.38 10.89 -77.55
CA TRP A 266 31.60 10.81 -79.00
C TRP A 266 30.33 11.18 -79.78
N LEU A 267 29.17 10.64 -79.39
CA LEU A 267 27.87 10.98 -79.98
C LEU A 267 27.56 12.47 -79.86
N TRP A 268 27.79 13.08 -78.70
CA TRP A 268 27.58 14.52 -78.50
C TRP A 268 28.49 15.39 -79.38
N ARG A 269 29.73 14.95 -79.65
CA ARG A 269 30.64 15.63 -80.59
C ARG A 269 30.24 15.46 -82.06
N LYS A 270 29.49 14.42 -82.41
CA LYS A 270 29.01 14.16 -83.77
C LYS A 270 27.70 14.92 -84.05
N VAL A 271 26.77 14.93 -83.10
CA VAL A 271 25.51 15.71 -83.18
C VAL A 271 25.78 17.22 -83.29
N ARG A 272 26.80 17.73 -82.60
CA ARG A 272 27.16 19.15 -82.67
C ARG A 272 27.73 19.58 -84.04
N ARG A 273 28.29 18.65 -84.81
CA ARG A 273 28.73 18.90 -86.19
C ARG A 273 27.55 18.88 -87.17
N LEU A 274 26.61 17.96 -86.98
CA LEU A 274 25.39 17.89 -87.81
C LEU A 274 24.42 19.07 -87.57
N ARG A 275 24.44 19.68 -86.38
CA ARG A 275 23.64 20.87 -86.07
C ARG A 275 24.27 22.19 -86.55
N GLY A 276 25.53 22.17 -86.96
CA GLY A 276 26.22 23.35 -87.50
C GLY A 276 25.93 23.59 -88.98
N ASP A 277 25.65 22.53 -89.74
CA ASP A 277 25.44 22.61 -91.20
C ASP A 277 23.99 22.87 -91.61
N ASP A 278 23.01 22.76 -90.69
CA ASP A 278 21.58 22.89 -91.00
C ASP A 278 21.04 24.33 -90.81
N ASN A 279 21.89 25.27 -90.36
CA ASN A 279 21.48 26.64 -90.02
C ASN A 279 21.98 27.72 -90.99
N SER A 280 22.60 27.33 -92.12
CA SER A 280 22.96 28.26 -93.21
C SER A 280 21.93 28.35 -94.34
N ASP A 281 20.92 27.47 -94.37
CA ASP A 281 19.90 27.44 -95.44
C ASP A 281 18.48 27.57 -94.88
N LYS A 282 18.16 28.72 -94.27
CA LYS A 282 16.78 29.23 -94.17
C LYS A 282 16.73 30.68 -93.74
N SER A 283 17.29 31.54 -94.59
CA SER A 283 16.75 32.88 -94.81
C SER A 283 15.40 32.74 -95.54
N SER A 284 14.45 33.61 -95.18
CA SER A 284 13.16 33.93 -95.83
C SER A 284 11.92 33.06 -95.50
N ALA A 285 11.11 33.54 -94.55
CA ALA A 285 9.65 33.80 -94.74
C ALA A 285 8.93 34.13 -93.40
N ALA A 286 8.20 35.24 -93.40
CA ALA A 286 7.04 35.64 -92.55
C ALA A 286 7.24 35.71 -91.02
N ALA A 287 7.36 36.89 -90.36
CA ALA A 287 6.42 38.02 -90.24
C ALA A 287 5.08 37.67 -89.54
N ALA A 288 4.94 38.15 -88.28
CA ALA A 288 3.84 38.97 -87.76
C ALA A 288 3.28 38.56 -86.38
N ALA A 289 3.25 39.57 -85.48
CA ALA A 289 2.39 39.78 -84.30
C ALA A 289 2.52 38.82 -83.10
N GLY A 290 2.54 39.25 -81.83
CA GLY A 290 2.37 40.57 -81.19
C GLY A 290 1.99 40.37 -79.69
N GLY A 291 2.26 41.37 -78.84
CA GLY A 291 1.68 41.57 -77.49
C GLY A 291 2.54 41.06 -76.31
N SER A 292 3.30 41.93 -75.62
CA SER A 292 2.95 42.82 -74.48
C SER A 292 3.07 42.12 -73.11
N ASP A 293 4.12 42.39 -72.32
CA ASP A 293 4.24 43.42 -71.25
C ASP A 293 3.31 43.17 -70.04
N GLN A 294 3.64 43.41 -68.77
CA GLN A 294 4.83 43.71 -67.98
C GLN A 294 4.38 43.63 -66.49
N SER A 295 5.32 43.33 -65.60
CA SER A 295 5.31 43.34 -64.11
C SER A 295 4.90 44.70 -63.46
N PRO A 296 5.06 44.98 -62.13
CA PRO A 296 5.04 44.19 -60.87
C PRO A 296 4.19 44.85 -59.73
N GLY A 297 4.29 44.35 -58.47
CA GLY A 297 3.65 44.85 -57.22
C GLY A 297 4.13 46.24 -56.72
N PRO A 298 4.01 46.64 -55.41
CA PRO A 298 4.10 45.83 -54.18
C PRO A 298 3.27 46.31 -52.93
N GLU A 299 3.58 45.70 -51.77
CA GLU A 299 3.52 46.15 -50.36
C GLU A 299 2.20 46.40 -49.59
N GLY A 300 2.16 45.88 -48.35
CA GLY A 300 1.20 46.22 -47.30
C GLY A 300 1.41 45.41 -46.01
N VAL A 301 1.87 46.09 -44.95
CA VAL A 301 1.90 45.66 -43.53
C VAL A 301 0.68 46.30 -42.83
N PRO A 302 -0.02 45.65 -41.85
CA PRO A 302 0.20 46.01 -40.43
C PRO A 302 -0.10 44.94 -39.34
N LEU A 303 0.63 45.10 -38.22
CA LEU A 303 0.29 44.93 -36.78
C LEU A 303 -1.02 44.23 -36.33
N LYS A 304 -0.92 43.29 -35.35
CA LYS A 304 -1.29 43.44 -33.91
C LYS A 304 -1.43 42.08 -33.18
N GLU A 305 -0.74 41.95 -32.05
CA GLU A 305 -1.18 41.23 -30.84
C GLU A 305 -2.27 42.09 -30.11
N PRO A 306 -3.05 41.64 -29.08
CA PRO A 306 -2.57 40.82 -27.96
C PRO A 306 -3.62 39.99 -27.12
N ILE A 307 -3.13 39.46 -25.99
CA ILE A 307 -3.78 39.11 -24.69
C ILE A 307 -4.47 37.75 -24.53
N SER A 308 -3.88 36.99 -23.60
CA SER A 308 -4.43 35.89 -22.80
C SER A 308 -4.97 36.41 -21.46
N ASP A 309 -6.15 35.93 -21.06
CA ASP A 309 -6.53 35.69 -19.66
C ASP A 309 -6.43 34.18 -19.38
#